data_AF-A0A1V4SR61-F1
#
_entry.id   AF-A0A1V4SR61-F1
#
_cell.length_a   1.000
_cell.length_b   1.000
_cell.length_c   1.000
_cell.angle_alpha   90.00
_cell.angle_beta   90.00
_cell.angle_gamma   90.00
#
_symmetry.space_group_name_H-M   'P 1'
#
loop_
_entity.id
_entity.type
_entity.pdbx_description
1 polymer ?
#
loop_
_entity_poly.entity_id
_entity_poly.type
_entity_poly.pdbx_seq_one_letter_code
_entity_poly.pdbx_strand_id
1 'polypeptide(L)'
;MSKTNWQDPGSGEIRSTHMSGLQEAVGKIEQSIGIQAVSELDIPLSEVFISNDDRSRIYQAPEGQRNWLSSPAPVIKQNGVTITADFEIDYGGGAIIFNTPILETDIMTADVSHTSQVLNKQLSSEDYSTADKNKLAGIESEANKYILPETLPANMIIMSGTDIETKVIDIKQDLDSHLLDIEKHMADIQYLKVRGIRYNG
;
A
#
# COMPACT_ATOMS: atom_id res chain seq x y z
N MET A 1 19.74 2.08 -0.15
CA MET A 1 19.15 3.40 0.10
C MET A 1 20.26 4.35 0.51
N SER A 2 20.64 5.29 -0.35
CA SER A 2 21.60 6.33 0.02
C SER A 2 20.92 7.26 1.02
N LYS A 3 21.48 7.37 2.23
CA LYS A 3 20.99 8.30 3.25
C LYS A 3 21.69 9.63 3.06
N THR A 4 21.00 10.73 3.37
CA THR A 4 21.66 12.03 3.48
C THR A 4 22.73 11.94 4.56
N ASN A 5 23.97 12.27 4.23
CA ASN A 5 25.11 12.21 5.16
C ASN A 5 25.14 13.47 6.04
N TRP A 6 24.26 13.51 7.04
CA TRP A 6 24.24 14.55 8.07
C TRP A 6 25.39 14.32 9.05
N GLN A 7 26.38 15.21 9.03
CA GLN A 7 27.49 15.17 9.98
C GLN A 7 27.10 15.85 11.29
N ASP A 8 27.48 15.22 12.41
CA ASP A 8 27.33 15.82 13.73
C ASP A 8 28.24 17.05 13.86
N PRO A 9 27.69 18.24 14.16
CA PRO A 9 28.50 19.43 14.39
C PRO A 9 29.37 19.34 15.67
N GLY A 10 29.09 18.40 16.59
CA GLY A 10 29.83 18.24 17.84
C GLY A 10 29.77 19.51 18.70
N SER A 11 30.94 20.01 19.12
CA SER A 11 31.05 21.30 19.81
C SER A 11 31.12 22.52 18.87
N GLY A 12 30.92 22.33 17.57
CA GLY A 12 30.97 23.37 16.55
C GLY A 12 29.63 24.10 16.35
N GLU A 13 29.70 25.21 15.62
CA GLU A 13 28.53 26.02 15.26
C GLU A 13 27.60 25.30 14.26
N ILE A 14 26.28 25.39 14.48
CA ILE A 14 25.28 24.91 13.52
C ILE A 14 25.16 25.93 12.37
N ARG A 15 25.65 25.56 11.18
CA ARG A 15 25.60 26.41 9.99
C ARG A 15 24.20 26.45 9.39
N SER A 16 23.79 27.61 8.86
CA SER A 16 22.50 27.78 8.17
C SER A 16 22.28 26.78 7.03
N THR A 17 23.34 26.43 6.28
CA THR A 17 23.28 25.43 5.21
C THR A 17 22.90 24.04 5.71
N HIS A 18 23.27 23.68 6.95
CA HIS A 18 22.83 22.42 7.55
C HIS A 18 21.33 22.48 7.87
N MET A 19 20.85 23.59 8.43
CA MET A 19 19.42 23.76 8.71
C MET A 19 18.57 23.74 7.43
N SER A 20 19.03 24.39 6.36
CA SER A 20 18.33 24.38 5.06
C SER A 20 18.17 22.97 4.50
N GLY A 21 19.21 22.13 4.56
CA GLY A 21 19.06 20.76 4.09
C GLY A 21 18.19 19.90 5.03
N LEU A 22 18.18 20.16 6.34
CA LEU A 22 17.27 19.46 7.27
C LEU A 22 15.82 19.81 6.92
N GLN A 23 15.54 21.08 6.66
CA GLN A 23 14.23 21.54 6.18
C GLN A 23 13.83 20.84 4.88
N GLU A 24 14.75 20.70 3.92
CA GLU A 24 14.47 19.97 2.67
C GLU A 24 14.15 18.49 2.93
N ALA A 25 14.91 17.83 3.81
CA ALA A 25 14.68 16.44 4.16
C ALA A 25 13.33 16.22 4.87
N VAL A 26 12.97 17.12 5.80
CA VAL A 26 11.68 17.10 6.49
C VAL A 26 10.54 17.34 5.49
N GLY A 27 10.67 18.32 4.59
CA GLY A 27 9.66 18.57 3.56
C GLY A 27 9.40 17.36 2.64
N LYS A 28 10.44 16.59 2.29
CA LYS A 28 10.28 15.33 1.53
C LYS A 28 9.52 14.27 2.33
N ILE A 29 9.75 14.20 3.65
CA ILE A 29 9.01 13.29 4.53
C ILE A 29 7.55 13.73 4.57
N GLU A 30 7.27 14.99 4.87
CA GLU A 30 5.91 15.57 4.92
C GLU A 30 5.13 15.30 3.64
N GLN A 31 5.77 15.48 2.47
CA GLN A 31 5.17 15.16 1.17
C GLN A 31 4.86 13.66 1.03
N SER A 32 5.80 12.79 1.42
CA SER A 32 5.63 11.34 1.32
C SER A 32 4.50 10.84 2.23
N ILE A 33 4.47 11.31 3.47
CA ILE A 33 3.40 11.01 4.43
C ILE A 33 2.15 11.85 4.19
N GLY A 34 2.14 12.75 3.20
CA GLY A 34 0.99 13.54 2.76
C GLY A 34 0.36 14.34 3.89
N ILE A 35 1.20 14.97 4.73
CA ILE A 35 0.77 15.96 5.72
C ILE A 35 -0.14 16.99 5.03
N GLN A 36 -1.21 17.37 5.72
CA GLN A 36 -2.20 18.31 5.20
C GLN A 36 -2.11 19.64 5.95
N ALA A 37 -2.57 20.71 5.30
CA ALA A 37 -2.79 21.98 5.95
C ALA A 37 -4.22 22.02 6.53
N VAL A 38 -4.33 22.40 7.80
CA VAL A 38 -5.61 22.66 8.46
C VAL A 38 -5.66 24.14 8.80
N SER A 39 -6.81 24.78 8.57
CA SER A 39 -7.01 26.19 8.93
C SER A 39 -7.97 26.28 10.11
N GLU A 40 -7.54 27.00 11.13
CA GLU A 40 -8.28 27.21 12.37
C GLU A 40 -8.28 28.70 12.72
N LEU A 41 -9.37 29.17 13.31
CA LEU A 41 -9.57 30.56 13.69
C LEU A 41 -9.53 30.69 15.21
N ASP A 42 -9.09 31.86 15.66
CA ASP A 42 -9.06 32.26 17.07
C ASP A 42 -8.34 31.25 17.99
N ILE A 43 -7.25 30.65 17.50
CA ILE A 43 -6.40 29.77 18.30
C ILE A 43 -5.83 30.58 19.47
N PRO A 44 -6.05 30.17 20.74
CA PRO A 44 -5.51 30.90 21.89
C PRO A 44 -4.00 30.68 22.00
N LEU A 45 -3.25 31.77 22.17
CA LEU A 45 -1.81 31.71 22.39
C LEU A 45 -1.50 31.90 23.88
N SER A 46 -0.61 31.07 24.43
CA SER A 46 -0.18 31.14 25.82
C SER A 46 1.18 31.81 25.93
N GLU A 47 1.40 32.61 26.99
CA GLU A 47 2.70 33.20 27.26
C GLU A 47 3.77 32.10 27.47
N VAL A 48 4.91 32.26 26.80
CA VAL A 48 6.12 31.49 27.06
C VAL A 48 7.02 32.31 27.97
N PHE A 49 6.97 32.03 29.27
CA PHE A 49 7.79 32.70 30.26
C PHE A 49 9.25 32.19 30.21
N ILE A 50 10.19 33.09 29.90
CA ILE A 50 11.64 32.80 29.94
C ILE A 50 12.26 33.35 31.23
N SER A 51 12.02 34.63 31.53
CA SER A 51 12.50 35.31 32.72
C SER A 51 11.66 36.56 33.00
N ASN A 52 11.83 37.18 34.17
CA ASN A 52 11.13 38.41 34.52
C ASN A 52 11.47 39.59 33.62
N ASP A 53 12.66 39.61 33.02
CA ASP A 53 13.10 40.68 32.12
C ASP A 53 12.46 40.55 30.72
N ASP A 54 11.88 39.39 30.41
CA ASP A 54 11.37 39.01 29.09
C ASP A 54 9.88 38.62 29.13
N ARG A 55 9.18 39.09 30.16
CA ARG A 55 7.78 38.77 30.43
C ARG A 55 6.85 39.34 29.36
N SER A 56 5.77 38.62 29.05
CA SER A 56 4.75 39.02 28.06
C SER A 56 5.31 39.33 26.67
N ARG A 57 6.43 38.71 26.30
CA ARG A 57 7.06 38.93 24.99
C ARG A 57 6.73 37.84 23.99
N ILE A 58 6.63 36.59 24.43
CA ILE A 58 6.46 35.44 23.55
C ILE A 58 5.13 34.78 23.84
N TYR A 59 4.32 34.57 22.82
CA TYR A 59 3.05 33.84 22.92
C TYR A 59 3.03 32.72 21.89
N GLN A 60 2.72 31.51 22.33
CA GLN A 60 2.81 30.30 21.51
C GLN A 60 1.49 29.54 21.46
N ALA A 61 1.18 28.99 20.28
CA ALA A 61 0.07 28.07 20.09
C ALA A 61 0.24 26.77 20.89
N PRO A 62 -0.88 26.15 21.30
CA PRO A 62 -0.83 24.87 21.99
C PRO A 62 -0.23 23.77 21.10
N GLU A 63 0.14 22.67 21.74
CA GLU A 63 0.65 21.49 21.04
C GLU A 63 -0.36 20.99 19.99
N GLY A 64 0.14 20.63 18.80
CA GLY A 64 -0.69 20.20 17.67
C GLY A 64 -1.19 21.33 16.75
N GLN A 65 -1.05 22.60 17.15
CA GLN A 65 -1.45 23.78 16.36
C GLN A 65 -0.26 24.69 15.99
N ARG A 66 0.96 24.16 16.05
CA ARG A 66 2.23 24.82 15.67
C ARG A 66 2.59 24.52 14.21
N ASN A 67 3.77 24.92 13.74
CA ASN A 67 4.20 24.76 12.34
C ASN A 67 3.23 25.45 11.36
N TRP A 68 3.05 26.75 11.56
CA TRP A 68 2.21 27.60 10.73
C TRP A 68 2.78 27.70 9.31
N LEU A 69 1.89 27.76 8.33
CA LEU A 69 2.23 28.04 6.94
C LEU A 69 2.47 29.53 6.76
N SER A 70 3.35 29.88 5.82
CA SER A 70 3.59 31.27 5.40
C SER A 70 2.58 31.78 4.38
N SER A 71 1.74 30.89 3.83
CA SER A 71 0.70 31.23 2.86
C SER A 71 -0.53 30.34 3.06
N PRO A 72 -1.70 30.91 3.41
CA PRO A 72 -1.90 32.32 3.77
C PRO A 72 -1.11 32.68 5.04
N ALA A 73 -0.70 33.95 5.17
CA ALA A 73 -0.01 34.42 6.36
C ALA A 73 -0.93 34.41 7.59
N PRO A 74 -0.44 34.04 8.79
CA PRO A 74 -1.17 34.13 10.04
C PRO A 74 -1.76 35.52 10.30
N VAL A 75 -2.98 35.57 10.82
CA VAL A 75 -3.61 36.82 11.28
C VAL A 75 -3.60 36.82 12.81
N ILE A 76 -2.88 37.78 13.39
CA ILE A 76 -2.72 37.88 14.84
C ILE A 76 -3.73 38.87 15.40
N LYS A 77 -4.37 38.52 16.51
CA LYS A 77 -5.35 39.36 17.20
C LYS A 77 -4.97 39.55 18.66
N GLN A 78 -5.07 40.80 19.13
CA GLN A 78 -4.96 41.19 20.52
C GLN A 78 -6.32 41.65 21.01
N ASN A 79 -6.86 41.00 22.05
CA ASN A 79 -8.19 41.27 22.59
C ASN A 79 -9.29 41.24 21.50
N GLY A 80 -9.15 40.34 20.53
CA GLY A 80 -10.06 40.20 19.38
C GLY A 80 -9.84 41.19 18.23
N VAL A 81 -8.90 42.12 18.34
CA VAL A 81 -8.56 43.09 17.29
C VAL A 81 -7.31 42.66 16.54
N THR A 82 -7.38 42.60 15.20
CA THR A 82 -6.22 42.27 14.38
C THR A 82 -5.11 43.31 14.53
N ILE A 83 -3.90 42.83 14.79
CA ILE A 83 -2.66 43.62 14.83
C ILE A 83 -1.72 43.17 13.70
N THR A 84 -0.93 44.09 13.16
CA THR A 84 -0.07 43.82 11.99
C THR A 84 1.37 44.34 12.15
N ALA A 85 1.72 44.81 13.35
CA ALA A 85 3.02 45.42 13.63
C ALA A 85 3.43 45.16 15.08
N ASP A 86 4.70 45.44 15.36
CA ASP A 86 5.35 45.28 16.68
C ASP A 86 5.57 43.83 17.15
N PHE A 87 5.52 42.87 16.23
CA PHE A 87 5.86 41.48 16.49
C PHE A 87 6.55 40.83 15.29
N GLU A 88 7.28 39.76 15.57
CA GLU A 88 7.78 38.79 14.61
C GLU A 88 7.03 37.47 14.76
N ILE A 89 6.95 36.70 13.67
CA ILE A 89 6.30 35.38 13.67
C ILE A 89 7.38 34.30 13.59
N ASP A 90 7.39 33.41 14.57
CA ASP A 90 8.07 32.11 14.46
C ASP A 90 7.07 31.08 13.94
N TYR A 91 7.12 30.84 12.63
CA TYR A 91 6.23 29.91 11.95
C TYR A 91 6.37 28.48 12.47
N GLY A 92 7.60 28.00 12.69
CA GLY A 92 7.84 26.64 13.18
C GLY A 92 7.35 26.48 14.62
N GLY A 93 7.70 27.44 15.47
CA GLY A 93 7.25 27.49 16.86
C GLY A 93 5.74 27.67 17.00
N GLY A 94 5.05 28.17 15.98
CA GLY A 94 3.67 28.62 16.07
C GLY A 94 3.54 29.73 17.11
N ALA A 95 4.47 30.69 17.08
CA ALA A 95 4.61 31.71 18.10
C ALA A 95 4.74 33.11 17.50
N ILE A 96 4.37 34.09 18.32
CA ILE A 96 4.61 35.51 18.07
C ILE A 96 5.58 36.04 19.13
N ILE A 97 6.46 36.93 18.71
CA ILE A 97 7.50 37.53 19.55
C ILE A 97 7.35 39.04 19.41
N PHE A 98 6.90 39.71 20.46
CA PHE A 98 6.75 41.16 20.46
C PHE A 98 8.11 41.86 20.62
N ASN A 99 8.27 43.02 19.99
CA ASN A 99 9.45 43.86 20.26
C ASN A 99 9.28 44.63 21.57
N THR A 100 8.04 45.02 21.88
CA THR A 100 7.65 45.66 23.13
C THR A 100 6.76 44.73 23.93
N PRO A 101 7.09 44.41 25.20
CA PRO A 101 6.21 43.63 26.06
C PRO A 101 4.79 44.18 26.10
N ILE A 102 3.80 43.30 25.93
CA ILE A 102 2.38 43.66 26.04
C ILE A 102 1.87 43.50 27.48
N LEU A 103 0.62 43.89 27.72
CA LEU A 103 0.05 43.75 29.06
C LEU A 103 -0.25 42.28 29.35
N GLU A 104 0.05 41.84 30.59
CA GLU A 104 -0.25 40.47 31.05
C GLU A 104 -1.75 40.12 30.96
N THR A 105 -2.62 41.13 30.91
CA THR A 105 -4.07 40.97 30.79
C THR A 105 -4.55 40.79 29.35
N ASP A 106 -3.68 41.01 28.36
CA ASP A 106 -4.07 40.91 26.96
C ASP A 106 -4.25 39.45 26.53
N ILE A 107 -5.30 39.21 25.76
CA ILE A 107 -5.62 37.89 25.22
C ILE A 107 -5.15 37.84 23.77
N MET A 108 -4.20 36.95 23.49
CA MET A 108 -3.69 36.72 22.14
C MET A 108 -4.41 35.56 21.47
N THR A 109 -4.89 35.78 20.25
CA THR A 109 -5.39 34.72 19.37
C THR A 109 -4.79 34.83 17.97
N ALA A 110 -4.79 33.72 17.22
CA ALA A 110 -4.34 33.70 15.84
C ALA A 110 -5.28 32.90 14.94
N ASP A 111 -5.51 33.42 13.74
CA ASP A 111 -6.10 32.66 12.63
C ASP A 111 -4.96 32.15 11.76
N VAL A 112 -4.81 30.83 11.66
CA VAL A 112 -3.63 30.22 11.04
C VAL A 112 -4.02 29.03 10.17
N SER A 113 -3.20 28.80 9.15
CA SER A 113 -3.07 27.48 8.53
C SER A 113 -1.84 26.81 9.12
N HIS A 114 -1.94 25.57 9.59
CA HIS A 114 -0.81 24.80 10.14
C HIS A 114 -0.74 23.40 9.55
N THR A 115 0.40 22.74 9.72
CA THR A 115 0.56 21.33 9.31
C THR A 115 -0.06 20.38 10.33
N SER A 116 -0.90 19.46 9.84
CA SER A 116 -1.56 18.45 10.65
C SER A 116 -1.32 17.03 10.13
N GLN A 117 -1.21 16.09 11.06
CA GLN A 117 -1.05 14.68 10.74
C GLN A 117 -2.31 14.13 10.07
N VAL A 118 -2.12 13.37 9.00
CA VAL A 118 -3.20 12.57 8.42
C VAL A 118 -3.40 11.30 9.24
N LEU A 119 -4.59 11.17 9.85
CA LEU A 119 -4.97 9.96 10.57
C LEU A 119 -4.88 8.73 9.66
N ASN A 120 -4.41 7.61 10.23
CA ASN A 120 -4.21 6.33 9.54
C ASN A 120 -3.16 6.34 8.42
N LYS A 121 -2.43 7.44 8.22
CA LYS A 121 -1.23 7.46 7.39
C LYS A 121 -0.02 7.39 8.30
N GLN A 122 0.73 6.30 8.17
CA GLN A 122 1.99 6.10 8.87
C GLN A 122 3.09 5.90 7.83
N LEU A 123 4.36 6.02 8.26
CA LEU A 123 5.50 5.49 7.51
C LEU A 123 5.43 3.95 7.57
N SER A 124 4.44 3.37 6.90
CA SER A 124 4.32 1.92 6.75
C SER A 124 5.31 1.46 5.69
N SER A 125 5.88 0.26 5.88
CA SER A 125 6.53 -0.50 4.81
C SER A 125 5.49 -1.04 3.84
N GLU A 126 4.58 -0.18 3.34
CA GLU A 126 3.66 -0.55 2.27
C GLU A 126 4.44 -0.71 0.96
N ASP A 127 5.28 -1.76 0.95
CA ASP A 127 6.15 -2.21 -0.13
C ASP A 127 5.33 -2.82 -1.28
N TYR A 128 4.03 -2.55 -1.35
CA TYR A 128 3.25 -2.87 -2.53
C TYR A 128 3.61 -1.86 -3.60
N SER A 129 4.30 -2.34 -4.64
CA SER A 129 4.52 -1.56 -5.83
C SER A 129 3.17 -1.12 -6.43
N THR A 130 3.15 -0.03 -7.20
CA THR A 130 1.94 0.37 -7.96
C THR A 130 1.41 -0.78 -8.81
N ALA A 131 2.29 -1.65 -9.31
CA ALA A 131 1.91 -2.83 -10.06
C ALA A 131 1.17 -3.86 -9.19
N ASP A 132 1.59 -4.06 -7.94
CA ASP A 132 0.93 -4.98 -7.01
C ASP A 132 -0.41 -4.41 -6.52
N LYS A 133 -0.47 -3.10 -6.23
CA LYS A 133 -1.73 -2.43 -5.90
C LYS A 133 -2.75 -2.54 -7.05
N ASN A 134 -2.31 -2.40 -8.31
CA ASN A 134 -3.18 -2.56 -9.47
C ASN A 134 -3.67 -4.00 -9.67
N LYS A 135 -2.82 -5.01 -9.40
CA LYS A 135 -3.24 -6.42 -9.43
C LYS A 135 -4.29 -6.72 -8.36
N LEU A 136 -4.13 -6.14 -7.17
CA LEU A 136 -5.02 -6.36 -6.03
C LEU A 136 -6.34 -5.59 -6.15
N ALA A 137 -6.34 -4.42 -6.80
CA ALA A 137 -7.54 -3.59 -6.98
C ALA A 137 -8.65 -4.28 -7.79
N GLY A 138 -8.32 -5.25 -8.63
CA GLY A 138 -9.28 -6.01 -9.44
C GLY A 138 -9.79 -7.30 -8.80
N ILE A 139 -9.35 -7.65 -7.59
CA ILE A 139 -9.78 -8.87 -6.90
C ILE A 139 -11.05 -8.55 -6.11
N GLU A 140 -12.19 -9.10 -6.54
CA GLU A 140 -13.45 -8.97 -5.80
C GLU A 140 -13.36 -9.63 -4.41
N SER A 141 -14.18 -9.14 -3.47
CA SER A 141 -14.31 -9.80 -2.17
C SER A 141 -14.65 -11.27 -2.37
N GLU A 142 -13.91 -12.16 -1.72
CA GLU A 142 -14.08 -13.62 -1.81
C GLU A 142 -13.65 -14.28 -3.13
N ALA A 143 -12.83 -13.65 -3.98
CA ALA A 143 -12.37 -14.24 -5.26
C ALA A 143 -11.71 -15.64 -5.17
N ASN A 144 -11.23 -16.06 -3.98
CA ASN A 144 -10.66 -17.39 -3.75
C ASN A 144 -11.63 -18.41 -3.11
N LYS A 145 -12.93 -18.15 -3.09
CA LYS A 145 -13.92 -19.06 -2.49
C LYS A 145 -14.29 -20.21 -3.44
N TYR A 146 -13.28 -20.91 -3.99
CA TYR A 146 -13.54 -22.15 -4.70
C TYR A 146 -13.98 -23.22 -3.70
N ILE A 147 -15.29 -23.51 -3.71
CA ILE A 147 -15.87 -24.63 -2.95
C ILE A 147 -15.93 -25.81 -3.91
N LEU A 148 -15.15 -26.86 -3.61
CA LEU A 148 -15.22 -28.11 -4.34
C LEU A 148 -16.65 -28.68 -4.20
N PRO A 149 -17.37 -28.96 -5.30
CA PRO A 149 -18.70 -29.55 -5.23
C PRO A 149 -18.65 -30.92 -4.56
N GLU A 150 -19.60 -31.22 -3.67
CA GLU A 150 -19.74 -32.57 -3.08
C GLU A 150 -20.09 -33.64 -4.12
N THR A 151 -20.61 -33.23 -5.28
CA THR A 151 -20.96 -34.10 -6.40
C THR A 151 -20.41 -33.53 -7.71
N LEU A 152 -19.55 -34.28 -8.39
CA LEU A 152 -19.13 -33.98 -9.76
C LEU A 152 -20.10 -34.66 -10.74
N PRO A 153 -20.61 -33.96 -11.77
CA PRO A 153 -21.52 -34.56 -12.73
C PRO A 153 -20.77 -35.57 -13.62
N ALA A 154 -21.43 -36.69 -13.97
CA ALA A 154 -20.82 -37.81 -14.69
C ALA A 154 -20.27 -37.43 -16.08
N ASN A 155 -20.72 -36.31 -16.64
CA ASN A 155 -20.23 -35.73 -17.89
C ASN A 155 -18.89 -34.98 -17.75
N MET A 156 -18.29 -34.86 -16.56
CA MET A 156 -16.96 -34.26 -16.39
C MET A 156 -15.84 -35.22 -16.80
N ILE A 157 -16.12 -36.53 -16.85
CA ILE A 157 -15.27 -37.54 -17.48
C ILE A 157 -15.87 -37.82 -18.87
N ILE A 158 -15.60 -36.94 -19.85
CA ILE A 158 -15.94 -37.23 -21.25
C ILE A 158 -14.84 -38.12 -21.81
N MET A 159 -15.01 -39.44 -21.73
CA MET A 159 -14.50 -40.29 -22.82
C MET A 159 -15.48 -40.13 -23.97
N SER A 160 -15.02 -39.66 -25.12
CA SER A 160 -15.93 -39.47 -26.26
C SER A 160 -16.48 -40.84 -26.68
N GLY A 161 -17.76 -40.92 -27.06
CA GLY A 161 -18.34 -42.17 -27.57
C GLY A 161 -17.52 -42.75 -28.73
N THR A 162 -16.88 -41.87 -29.50
CA THR A 162 -15.93 -42.17 -30.56
C THR A 162 -14.71 -42.98 -30.08
N ASP A 163 -14.17 -42.69 -28.90
CA ASP A 163 -13.03 -43.41 -28.32
C ASP A 163 -13.40 -44.85 -27.94
N ILE A 164 -14.65 -45.05 -27.50
CA ILE A 164 -15.18 -46.36 -27.15
C ILE A 164 -15.51 -47.16 -28.41
N GLU A 165 -16.17 -46.53 -29.38
CA GLU A 165 -16.52 -47.15 -30.66
C GLU A 165 -15.27 -47.61 -31.43
N THR A 166 -14.22 -46.79 -31.47
CA THR A 166 -12.95 -47.15 -32.12
C THR A 166 -12.31 -48.36 -31.46
N LYS A 167 -12.22 -48.38 -30.12
CA LYS A 167 -11.67 -49.54 -29.38
C LYS A 167 -12.50 -50.81 -29.57
N VAL A 168 -13.82 -50.69 -29.66
CA VAL A 168 -14.70 -51.84 -29.91
C VAL A 168 -14.52 -52.38 -31.33
N ILE A 169 -14.26 -51.52 -32.32
CA ILE A 169 -13.94 -51.93 -33.70
C ILE A 169 -12.61 -52.68 -33.74
N ASP A 170 -11.57 -52.16 -33.08
CA ASP A 170 -10.25 -52.80 -33.03
C ASP A 170 -10.32 -54.20 -32.43
N ILE A 171 -11.06 -54.37 -31.31
CA ILE A 171 -11.27 -55.67 -30.66
C ILE A 171 -12.02 -56.65 -31.57
N LYS A 172 -13.02 -56.18 -32.33
CA LYS A 172 -13.77 -57.04 -33.25
C LYS A 172 -12.89 -57.53 -34.40
N GLN A 173 -12.07 -56.64 -34.97
CA GLN A 173 -11.15 -57.00 -36.05
C GLN A 173 -10.11 -58.03 -35.59
N ASP A 174 -9.58 -57.84 -34.38
CA ASP A 174 -8.64 -58.80 -33.78
C ASP A 174 -9.29 -60.17 -33.61
N LEU A 175 -10.50 -60.22 -33.06
CA LEU A 175 -11.24 -61.47 -32.87
C LEU A 175 -11.57 -62.19 -34.21
N ASP A 176 -11.98 -61.44 -35.23
CA ASP A 176 -12.28 -61.99 -36.56
C ASP A 176 -11.02 -62.58 -37.21
N SER A 177 -9.86 -61.93 -37.01
CA SER A 177 -8.58 -62.44 -37.52
C SER A 177 -8.17 -63.75 -36.84
N HIS A 178 -8.34 -63.83 -35.52
CA HIS A 178 -8.09 -65.04 -34.75
C HIS A 178 -9.03 -66.19 -35.16
N LEU A 179 -10.29 -65.90 -35.44
CA LEU A 179 -11.25 -66.90 -35.90
C LEU A 179 -10.84 -67.51 -37.25
N LEU A 180 -10.41 -66.67 -38.20
CA LEU A 180 -9.95 -67.11 -39.51
C LEU A 180 -8.73 -68.03 -39.41
N ASP A 181 -7.78 -67.70 -38.53
CA ASP A 181 -6.61 -68.54 -38.29
C ASP A 181 -7.01 -69.90 -37.70
N ILE A 182 -7.96 -69.94 -36.77
CA ILE A 182 -8.49 -71.18 -36.19
C ILE A 182 -9.15 -72.04 -37.28
N GLU A 183 -9.99 -71.45 -38.14
CA GLU A 183 -10.66 -72.15 -39.23
C GLU A 183 -9.66 -72.78 -40.21
N LYS A 184 -8.59 -72.05 -40.54
CA LYS A 184 -7.50 -72.55 -41.38
C LYS A 184 -6.78 -73.74 -40.73
N HIS A 185 -6.44 -73.64 -39.44
CA HIS A 185 -5.82 -74.75 -38.71
C HIS A 185 -6.74 -75.98 -38.66
N MET A 186 -8.05 -75.79 -38.45
CA MET A 186 -9.01 -76.88 -38.48
C MET A 186 -9.08 -77.57 -39.85
N ALA A 187 -9.05 -76.81 -40.94
CA ALA A 187 -9.03 -77.35 -42.30
C ALA A 187 -7.76 -78.17 -42.56
N ASP A 188 -6.59 -77.69 -42.12
CA ASP A 188 -5.31 -78.39 -42.24
C ASP A 188 -5.31 -79.71 -41.43
N ILE A 189 -5.86 -79.69 -40.21
CA ILE A 189 -6.03 -80.89 -39.38
C ILE A 189 -6.94 -81.90 -40.07
N GLN A 190 -8.08 -81.47 -40.61
CA GLN A 190 -9.01 -82.35 -41.32
C GLN A 190 -8.34 -82.99 -42.54
N TYR A 191 -7.60 -82.20 -43.32
CA TYR A 191 -6.87 -82.66 -44.49
C TYR A 191 -5.80 -83.72 -44.15
N LEU A 192 -5.02 -83.49 -43.08
CA LEU A 192 -4.00 -84.42 -42.62
C LEU A 192 -4.60 -85.72 -42.07
N LYS A 193 -5.75 -85.63 -41.37
CA LYS A 193 -6.51 -86.79 -40.90
C LYS A 193 -6.97 -87.68 -42.06
N VAL A 194 -7.45 -87.09 -43.15
CA VAL A 194 -7.85 -87.84 -44.36
C VAL A 194 -6.67 -88.55 -45.02
N ARG A 195 -5.46 -87.97 -44.94
CA ARG A 195 -4.24 -88.55 -45.54
C ARG A 195 -3.46 -89.51 -44.63
N GLY A 196 -3.91 -89.74 -43.40
CA GLY A 196 -3.22 -90.61 -42.45
C GLY A 196 -1.86 -90.07 -41.98
N ILE A 197 -1.62 -88.76 -42.14
CA ILE A 197 -0.39 -88.08 -41.75
C ILE A 197 -0.61 -87.46 -40.36
N ARG A 198 0.37 -87.58 -39.45
CA ARG A 198 0.30 -86.92 -38.14
C ARG A 198 0.46 -85.41 -38.29
N TYR A 199 -0.43 -84.64 -37.67
CA TYR A 199 -0.34 -83.19 -37.59
C TYR A 199 0.85 -82.80 -36.69
N ASN A 200 1.78 -82.01 -37.21
CA ASN A 200 2.89 -81.40 -36.47
C ASN A 200 2.71 -79.88 -36.56
N GLY A 201 1.79 -79.33 -35.78
CA GLY A 201 1.62 -77.89 -35.61
C GLY A 201 1.43 -77.58 -34.14
#